data_AF-A0A256LFI8-F1
#
_entry.id   AF-A0A256LFI8-F1
#
_cell.length_a   1.000
_cell.length_b   1.000
_cell.length_c   1.000
_cell.angle_alpha   90.00
_cell.angle_beta   90.00
_cell.angle_gamma   90.00
#
_symmetry.space_group_name_H-M   'P 1'
#
loop_
_entity.id
_entity.type
_entity.pdbx_description
1 polymer ?
#
loop_
_entity_poly.entity_id
_entity_poly.type
_entity_poly.pdbx_seq_one_letter_code
_entity_poly.pdbx_strand_id
1 'polypeptide(L)'
;MAIELKIGTRGTREEFEDTYTRSFLEDHGLLKFDPRNFAVNCVWGVHTKLGYMCSFSYDDILTYMGDGIWDLRVSGNTNLTRLTDAEKKVLSEPDKEF
;
A
#
# COMPACT_ATOMS: atom_id res chain seq x y z
N MET A 1 20.05 17.72 10.49
CA MET A 1 18.63 17.86 10.87
C MET A 1 18.05 16.46 10.88
N ALA A 2 17.59 15.94 12.02
CA ALA A 2 16.92 14.65 12.03
C ALA A 2 15.50 14.87 11.50
N ILE A 3 15.23 14.35 10.32
CA ILE A 3 13.86 14.28 9.79
C ILE A 3 13.18 13.14 10.57
N GLU A 4 12.12 13.46 11.30
CA GLU A 4 11.39 12.51 12.14
C GLU A 4 10.02 12.23 11.52
N LEU A 5 9.67 10.95 11.37
CA LEU A 5 8.35 10.53 10.91
C LEU A 5 7.43 10.32 12.12
N LYS A 6 6.62 11.35 12.44
CA LYS A 6 5.73 11.31 13.60
C LYS A 6 4.53 10.39 13.36
N ILE A 7 4.05 9.74 14.42
CA ILE A 7 2.78 9.00 14.39
C ILE A 7 1.66 9.96 13.98
N GLY A 8 0.81 9.50 13.07
CA GLY A 8 -0.28 10.28 12.49
C GLY A 8 0.13 11.13 11.28
N THR A 9 1.41 11.14 10.89
CA THR A 9 1.83 11.77 9.62
C THR A 9 1.08 11.11 8.48
N ARG A 10 0.38 11.93 7.70
CA ARG A 10 -0.49 11.50 6.60
C ARG A 10 -0.14 12.28 5.35
N GLY A 11 -0.10 11.59 4.22
CA GLY A 11 0.17 12.16 2.91
C GLY A 11 -0.10 11.15 1.80
N THR A 12 0.01 11.60 0.55
CA THR A 12 0.02 10.69 -0.60
C THR A 12 1.33 9.91 -0.65
N ARG A 13 1.35 8.77 -1.34
CA ARG A 13 2.60 8.04 -1.59
C ARG A 13 3.64 8.92 -2.26
N GLU A 14 3.22 9.74 -3.23
CA GLU A 14 4.11 10.69 -3.92
C GLU A 14 4.74 11.68 -2.93
N GLU A 15 3.95 12.28 -2.04
CA GLU A 15 4.46 13.21 -1.02
C GLU A 15 5.51 12.56 -0.12
N PHE A 16 5.32 11.28 0.25
CA PHE A 16 6.33 10.55 1.03
C PHE A 16 7.62 10.30 0.24
N GLU A 17 7.52 9.89 -1.02
CA GLU A 17 8.69 9.65 -1.88
C GLU A 17 9.49 10.92 -2.19
N ASP A 18 8.81 12.06 -2.30
CA ASP A 18 9.43 13.36 -2.54
C ASP A 18 10.07 13.95 -1.27
N THR A 19 9.47 13.69 -0.11
CA THR A 19 9.91 14.28 1.16
C THR A 19 11.05 13.50 1.83
N TYR A 20 11.04 12.17 1.74
CA TYR A 20 11.93 11.30 2.50
C TYR A 20 12.81 10.44 1.58
N THR A 21 14.00 10.10 2.07
CA THR A 21 14.83 9.12 1.33
C THR A 21 14.19 7.74 1.40
N ARG A 22 14.41 6.94 0.34
CA ARG A 22 13.96 5.55 0.30
C ARG A 22 14.37 4.75 1.54
N SER A 23 15.63 4.84 1.95
CA SER A 23 16.16 4.11 3.11
C SER A 23 15.41 4.48 4.39
N PHE A 24 15.11 5.77 4.57
CA PHE A 24 14.36 6.23 5.73
C PHE A 24 12.94 5.67 5.75
N LEU A 25 12.26 5.62 4.61
CA LEU A 25 10.92 5.03 4.50
C LEU A 25 10.94 3.52 4.76
N GLU A 26 11.95 2.82 4.25
CA GLU A 26 12.15 1.38 4.47
C GLU A 26 12.42 1.06 5.96
N ASP A 27 13.22 1.88 6.64
CA ASP A 27 13.45 1.78 8.09
C ASP A 27 12.14 1.99 8.90
N HIS A 28 11.16 2.68 8.31
CA HIS A 28 9.84 2.90 8.90
C HIS A 28 8.76 1.99 8.30
N GLY A 29 9.14 0.88 7.65
CA GLY A 29 8.21 -0.18 7.23
C GLY A 29 7.45 0.08 5.93
N LEU A 30 7.78 1.14 5.20
CA LEU A 30 7.30 1.39 3.85
C LEU A 30 8.33 0.83 2.87
N LEU A 31 8.03 -0.32 2.26
CA LEU A 31 8.98 -1.14 1.52
C LEU A 31 8.80 -0.99 0.02
N LYS A 32 9.85 -0.56 -0.71
CA LYS A 32 9.78 -0.47 -2.18
C LYS A 32 10.12 -1.82 -2.79
N PHE A 33 9.18 -2.44 -3.48
CA PHE A 33 9.43 -3.70 -4.17
C PHE A 33 10.27 -3.49 -5.42
N ASP A 34 11.19 -4.42 -5.68
CA ASP A 34 11.98 -4.41 -6.90
C ASP A 34 11.08 -4.86 -8.08
N PRO A 35 10.86 -4.01 -9.09
CA PRO A 35 10.04 -4.35 -10.25
C PRO A 35 10.63 -5.50 -11.08
N ARG A 36 11.89 -5.90 -10.85
CA ARG A 36 12.44 -7.13 -11.45
C ARG A 36 11.89 -8.41 -10.83
N ASN A 37 11.46 -8.34 -9.57
CA ASN A 37 10.92 -9.47 -8.82
C ASN A 37 9.38 -9.50 -8.84
N PHE A 38 8.75 -8.38 -9.19
CA PHE A 38 7.30 -8.23 -9.25
C PHE A 38 6.92 -7.68 -10.62
N ALA A 39 6.01 -8.35 -11.34
CA ALA A 39 5.56 -7.96 -12.68
C ALA A 39 4.68 -6.67 -12.70
N VAL A 40 4.95 -5.73 -11.81
CA VAL A 40 4.21 -4.50 -11.57
C VAL A 40 5.20 -3.36 -11.32
N ASN A 41 5.01 -2.27 -12.06
CA ASN A 41 5.84 -1.08 -11.91
C ASN A 41 5.52 -0.34 -10.60
N CYS A 42 6.56 -0.05 -9.81
CA CYS A 42 6.53 0.90 -8.69
C CYS A 42 5.52 0.61 -7.57
N VAL A 43 5.55 -0.62 -7.03
CA VAL A 43 4.70 -0.99 -5.88
C VAL A 43 5.45 -0.76 -4.56
N TRP A 44 4.77 -0.13 -3.62
CA TRP A 44 5.22 -0.05 -2.23
C TRP A 44 4.38 -0.95 -1.35
N GLY A 45 5.03 -1.74 -0.50
CA GLY A 45 4.40 -2.57 0.51
C GLY A 45 4.39 -1.86 1.85
N VAL A 46 3.29 -2.01 2.58
CA VAL A 46 3.19 -1.58 3.97
C VAL A 46 2.66 -2.71 4.83
N HIS A 47 3.14 -2.78 6.06
CA HIS A 47 2.51 -3.61 7.07
C HIS A 47 1.35 -2.84 7.70
N THR A 48 0.14 -3.37 7.58
CA THR A 48 -1.05 -2.82 8.22
C THR A 48 -1.45 -3.68 9.42
N LYS A 49 -2.41 -3.23 10.23
CA LYS A 49 -3.00 -4.05 11.29
C LYS A 49 -3.66 -5.34 10.79
N LEU A 50 -3.98 -5.42 9.49
CA LEU A 50 -4.65 -6.56 8.86
C LEU A 50 -3.68 -7.43 8.04
N GLY A 51 -2.38 -7.13 8.08
CA GLY A 51 -1.34 -7.79 7.29
C GLY A 51 -0.75 -6.88 6.21
N TYR A 52 0.01 -7.47 5.29
CA TYR A 52 0.68 -6.73 4.23
C TYR A 52 -0.31 -6.25 3.17
N MET A 53 -0.19 -4.97 2.81
CA MET A 53 -0.92 -4.38 1.70
C MET A 53 0.05 -3.63 0.78
N CYS A 54 -0.35 -3.48 -0.48
CA CYS A 54 0.44 -2.79 -1.48
C CYS A 54 -0.27 -1.50 -1.90
N SER A 55 0.48 -0.40 -1.90
CA SER A 55 0.12 0.85 -2.55
C SER A 55 0.62 0.81 -4.00
N PHE A 56 -0.31 1.06 -4.93
CA PHE A 56 -0.08 0.99 -6.37
C PHE A 56 -0.23 2.35 -7.04
N SER A 57 -0.98 3.28 -6.45
CA SER A 57 -1.16 4.63 -6.99
C SER A 57 -0.24 5.64 -6.31
N TYR A 58 0.20 6.66 -7.04
CA TYR A 58 0.89 7.85 -6.47
C TYR A 58 -0.03 8.59 -5.48
N ASP A 59 -1.33 8.54 -5.72
CA ASP A 59 -2.34 9.23 -4.93
C ASP A 59 -2.83 8.44 -3.70
N ASP A 60 -2.39 7.19 -3.53
CA ASP A 60 -2.77 6.40 -2.36
C ASP A 60 -2.35 7.12 -1.08
N ILE A 61 -3.26 7.19 -0.12
CA ILE A 61 -3.02 7.91 1.12
C ILE A 61 -2.44 6.94 2.14
N LEU A 62 -1.26 7.29 2.64
CA LEU A 62 -0.56 6.59 3.69
C LEU A 62 -0.66 7.39 4.99
N THR A 63 -0.94 6.72 6.10
CA THR A 63 -0.83 7.30 7.44
C THR A 63 0.09 6.44 8.29
N TYR A 64 1.17 7.03 8.80
CA TYR A 64 2.09 6.32 9.67
C TYR A 64 1.47 6.12 11.05
N MET A 65 1.36 4.87 11.50
CA MET A 65 0.73 4.50 12.76
C MET A 65 1.74 4.22 13.89
N GLY A 66 3.04 4.28 13.59
CA GLY A 66 4.12 3.92 14.51
C GLY A 66 4.61 2.48 14.32
N ASP A 67 5.82 2.20 14.80
CA ASP A 67 6.44 0.86 14.81
C ASP A 67 6.41 0.13 13.45
N GLY A 68 6.62 0.87 12.35
CA GLY A 68 6.58 0.31 11.00
C GLY A 68 5.18 -0.05 10.48
N ILE A 69 4.12 0.31 11.20
CA ILE A 69 2.73 0.06 10.83
C ILE A 69 2.14 1.27 10.11
N TRP A 70 1.36 1.01 9.07
CA TRP A 70 0.68 2.02 8.29
C TRP A 70 -0.82 1.73 8.11
N ASP A 71 -1.61 2.79 7.98
CA ASP A 71 -2.93 2.76 7.37
C ASP A 71 -2.77 3.13 5.88
N LEU A 72 -3.34 2.31 4.99
CA LEU A 72 -3.34 2.56 3.55
C LEU A 72 -4.77 2.76 3.07
N ARG A 73 -5.01 3.88 2.38
CA ARG A 73 -6.29 4.16 1.71
C ARG A 73 -6.05 4.38 0.23
N VAL A 74 -6.65 3.51 -0.58
CA VAL A 74 -6.50 3.56 -2.03
C VAL A 74 -7.21 4.79 -2.60
N SER A 75 -6.47 5.61 -3.35
CA SER A 75 -7.06 6.75 -4.07
C SER A 75 -7.99 6.24 -5.17
N GLY A 76 -9.18 6.85 -5.27
CA GLY A 76 -10.22 6.44 -6.23
C GLY A 76 -11.25 5.46 -5.69
N ASN A 77 -11.08 4.92 -4.47
CA ASN A 77 -12.09 4.08 -3.83
C ASN A 77 -13.08 4.86 -2.98
N THR A 78 -13.82 5.72 -3.65
CA THR A 78 -15.20 6.04 -3.23
C THR A 78 -16.17 4.90 -3.60
N ASN A 79 -15.75 3.91 -4.41
CA ASN A 79 -16.63 2.86 -4.95
C ASN A 79 -16.03 1.43 -4.96
N LEU A 80 -15.17 1.03 -4.01
CA LEU A 80 -15.08 -0.40 -3.69
C LEU A 80 -16.32 -0.78 -2.87
N THR A 81 -17.47 -0.84 -3.54
CA THR A 81 -18.62 -1.58 -3.03
C THR A 81 -18.15 -2.99 -2.72
N ARG A 82 -18.55 -3.51 -1.56
CA ARG A 82 -18.41 -4.95 -1.24
C ARG A 82 -18.76 -5.74 -2.50
N LEU A 83 -17.87 -6.65 -2.90
CA LEU A 83 -18.15 -7.61 -3.97
C LEU A 83 -19.57 -8.15 -3.74
N THR A 84 -20.40 -8.06 -4.77
CA THR A 84 -21.70 -8.70 -4.74
C THR A 84 -21.48 -10.19 -4.56
N ASP A 85 -22.46 -10.88 -3.96
CA ASP A 85 -22.30 -12.33 -3.72
C ASP A 85 -22.16 -13.13 -5.03
N ALA A 86 -22.60 -12.55 -6.16
CA ALA A 86 -22.36 -13.10 -7.50
C ALA A 86 -20.87 -13.06 -7.89
N GLU A 87 -20.18 -11.94 -7.67
CA GLU A 87 -18.75 -11.80 -7.99
C GLU A 87 -17.88 -12.68 -7.11
N LYS A 88 -18.22 -12.82 -5.82
CA LYS A 88 -17.54 -13.77 -4.91
C LYS A 88 -17.69 -15.22 -5.39
N LYS A 89 -18.86 -15.58 -5.92
CA LYS A 89 -19.13 -16.93 -6.41
C LYS A 89 -18.28 -17.26 -7.63
N VAL A 90 -18.15 -16.32 -8.58
CA VAL A 90 -17.30 -16.48 -9.77
C VAL A 90 -15.84 -16.70 -9.38
N LEU A 91 -15.32 -15.95 -8.40
CA LEU A 91 -13.93 -16.08 -7.92
C LEU A 91 -13.69 -17.35 -7.09
N SER A 92 -14.75 -18.02 -6.63
CA SER A 92 -14.66 -19.27 -5.85
C SER A 92 -14.71 -20.53 -6.71
N GLU A 93 -14.99 -20.40 -8.01
CA GLU A 93 -14.97 -21.53 -8.93
C GLU A 93 -13.52 -21.79 -9.38
N PRO A 94 -12.99 -23.03 -9.22
CA PRO A 94 -11.65 -23.35 -9.70
C PRO A 94 -11.60 -23.16 -11.21
N ASP A 95 -10.49 -22.59 -11.71
CA ASP A 95 -10.27 -22.40 -13.14
C ASP A 95 -10.54 -23.72 -13.87
N LYS A 96 -11.46 -23.69 -14.82
CA LYS A 96 -11.72 -24.84 -15.68
C LYS A 96 -10.46 -25.09 -16.50
N GLU A 97 -9.72 -26.11 -16.14
CA GLU A 97 -8.64 -26.66 -16.96
C GLU A 97 -9.21 -26.97 -18.36
N PHE A 98 -8.61 -26.37 -19.39
CA PHE A 98 -8.92 -26.62 -20.80
C PHE A 98 -8.21 -27.87 -21.31
#